data_AF-A0A1L7AEX3-F1
#
_entry.id   AF-A0A1L7AEX3-F1
#
_cell.length_a   1.000
_cell.length_b   1.000
_cell.length_c   1.000
_cell.angle_alpha   90.00
_cell.angle_beta   90.00
_cell.angle_gamma   90.00
#
_symmetry.space_group_name_H-M   'P 1'
#
loop_
_entity.id
_entity.type
_entity.pdbx_description
1 polymer ?
#
loop_
_entity_poly.entity_id
_entity_poly.type
_entity_poly.pdbx_seq_one_letter_code
_entity_poly.pdbx_strand_id
1 'polypeptide(L)'
;MRSRADLLAHQCEYLDDIFSLTDGEAETRRRFEEMAADTIDALLAADARLVVPFYIAPSSAFCWARTTWQHPLVAPELVARWMQWKADYPAVLTRNPRLDLHDAMRWCAETHDAASWPYGWERGIYDWVASGDFAARPFSDGMRIVTPEFFERLRHLQAKVDGWLVWSEEAGRVVHVPGDEWRRRS
;
A
#
# COMPACT_ATOMS: atom_id res chain seq x y z
N MET A 1 -10.51 3.84 -23.53
CA MET A 1 -10.71 2.77 -22.53
C MET A 1 -9.51 1.84 -22.65
N ARG A 2 -8.84 1.50 -21.55
CA ARG A 2 -7.73 0.52 -21.60
C ARG A 2 -8.27 -0.84 -22.00
N SER A 3 -7.50 -1.63 -22.75
CA SER A 3 -7.93 -3.00 -23.06
C SER A 3 -7.88 -3.87 -21.80
N ARG A 4 -8.59 -5.00 -21.81
CA ARG A 4 -8.50 -6.02 -20.75
C ARG A 4 -7.04 -6.43 -20.50
N ALA A 5 -6.28 -6.65 -21.58
CA ALA A 5 -4.88 -7.04 -21.48
C ALA A 5 -4.03 -5.97 -20.78
N ASP A 6 -4.23 -4.68 -21.11
CA ASP A 6 -3.51 -3.58 -20.47
C ASP A 6 -3.86 -3.44 -18.98
N LEU A 7 -5.13 -3.69 -18.61
CA LEU A 7 -5.58 -3.64 -17.22
C LEU A 7 -4.96 -4.75 -16.39
N LEU A 8 -4.93 -5.98 -16.92
CA LEU A 8 -4.32 -7.11 -16.24
C LEU A 8 -2.80 -6.96 -16.15
N ALA A 9 -2.13 -6.51 -17.22
CA ALA A 9 -0.70 -6.24 -17.18
C ALA A 9 -0.34 -5.23 -16.09
N HIS A 10 -1.07 -4.11 -16.02
CA HIS A 10 -0.83 -3.08 -15.01
C HIS A 10 -1.21 -3.55 -13.59
N GLN A 11 -2.22 -4.44 -13.45
CA GLN A 11 -2.51 -5.10 -12.18
C GLN A 11 -1.35 -5.99 -11.73
N CYS A 12 -0.74 -6.75 -12.64
CA CYS A 12 0.42 -7.60 -12.33
C CYS A 12 1.63 -6.76 -11.91
N GLU A 13 1.94 -5.69 -12.65
CA GLU A 13 3.03 -4.75 -12.32
C GLU A 13 2.85 -4.18 -10.90
N TYR A 14 1.64 -3.68 -10.59
CA TYR A 14 1.34 -3.19 -9.25
C TYR A 14 1.54 -4.26 -8.17
N LEU A 15 1.14 -5.51 -8.43
CA LEU A 15 1.31 -6.60 -7.47
C LEU A 15 2.77 -6.98 -7.31
N ASP A 16 3.56 -6.99 -8.39
CA ASP A 16 4.99 -7.28 -8.32
C ASP A 16 5.73 -6.22 -7.49
N ASP A 17 5.39 -4.95 -7.67
CA ASP A 17 5.95 -3.86 -6.87
C ASP A 17 5.62 -4.01 -5.39
N ILE A 18 4.34 -4.19 -5.05
CA ILE A 18 3.92 -4.24 -3.65
C ILE A 18 4.35 -5.54 -2.96
N PHE A 19 4.23 -6.70 -3.63
CA PHE A 19 4.66 -7.98 -3.05
C PHE A 19 6.18 -8.13 -3.02
N SER A 20 6.96 -7.28 -3.70
CA SER A 20 8.41 -7.20 -3.47
C SER A 20 8.78 -6.77 -2.03
N LEU A 21 7.82 -6.20 -1.30
CA LEU A 21 7.95 -5.84 0.12
C LEU A 21 7.48 -6.94 1.08
N THR A 22 7.21 -8.14 0.57
CA THR A 22 6.71 -9.28 1.35
C THR A 22 7.65 -10.47 1.24
N ASP A 23 7.62 -11.37 2.23
CA ASP A 23 8.38 -12.63 2.20
C ASP A 23 7.41 -13.81 2.27
N GLY A 24 7.47 -14.73 1.30
CA GLY A 24 6.68 -15.96 1.32
C GLY A 24 5.19 -15.83 1.02
N GLU A 25 4.73 -14.69 0.49
CA GLU A 25 3.30 -14.41 0.25
C GLU A 25 2.83 -14.75 -1.19
N ALA A 26 3.48 -15.70 -1.88
CA ALA A 26 3.15 -16.05 -3.26
C ALA A 26 1.68 -16.49 -3.44
N GLU A 27 1.15 -17.28 -2.50
CA GLU A 27 -0.24 -17.71 -2.49
C GLU A 27 -1.21 -16.52 -2.28
N THR A 28 -0.87 -15.63 -1.36
CA THR A 28 -1.66 -14.41 -1.08
C THR A 28 -1.69 -13.49 -2.30
N ARG A 29 -0.55 -13.30 -2.97
CA ARG A 29 -0.44 -12.56 -4.24
C ARG A 29 -1.35 -13.17 -5.30
N ARG A 30 -1.26 -14.49 -5.53
CA ARG A 30 -2.07 -15.20 -6.54
C ARG A 30 -3.56 -15.08 -6.25
N ARG A 31 -3.99 -15.29 -5.01
CA ARG A 31 -5.40 -15.15 -4.60
C ARG A 31 -5.94 -13.74 -4.85
N PHE A 32 -5.13 -12.72 -4.58
CA PHE A 32 -5.52 -11.33 -4.86
C PHE A 32 -5.58 -11.07 -6.37
N GLU A 33 -4.59 -11.53 -7.13
CA GLU A 33 -4.53 -11.41 -8.59
C GLU A 33 -5.77 -12.02 -9.26
N GLU A 34 -6.15 -13.24 -8.88
CA GLU A 34 -7.36 -13.90 -9.37
C GLU A 34 -8.61 -13.08 -9.03
N MET A 35 -8.73 -12.60 -7.80
CA MET A 35 -9.87 -11.76 -7.38
C MET A 35 -9.93 -10.45 -8.16
N ALA A 36 -8.79 -9.81 -8.41
CA ALA A 36 -8.71 -8.58 -9.19
C ALA A 36 -9.08 -8.82 -10.66
N ALA A 37 -8.57 -9.90 -11.26
CA ALA A 37 -8.87 -10.28 -12.64
C ALA A 37 -10.36 -10.58 -12.84
N ASP A 38 -10.96 -11.37 -11.95
CA ASP A 38 -12.41 -11.66 -11.98
C ASP A 38 -13.24 -10.37 -11.88
N THR A 39 -12.78 -9.40 -11.07
CA THR A 39 -13.44 -8.11 -10.89
C THR A 39 -13.31 -7.23 -12.12
N ILE A 40 -12.13 -7.18 -12.75
CA ILE A 40 -11.91 -6.47 -14.01
C ILE A 40 -12.84 -7.03 -15.09
N ASP A 41 -12.91 -8.35 -15.22
CA ASP A 41 -13.73 -9.02 -16.24
C ASP A 41 -15.22 -8.74 -16.04
N ALA A 42 -15.71 -8.82 -14.80
CA ALA A 42 -17.10 -8.52 -14.49
C ALA A 42 -17.46 -7.05 -14.78
N LEU A 43 -16.59 -6.10 -14.43
CA LEU A 43 -16.84 -4.68 -14.68
C LEU A 43 -16.79 -4.33 -16.17
N LEU A 44 -15.87 -4.93 -16.93
CA LEU A 44 -15.82 -4.75 -18.39
C LEU A 44 -17.07 -5.33 -19.07
N ALA A 45 -17.54 -6.49 -18.62
CA ALA A 45 -18.78 -7.10 -19.13
C ALA A 45 -20.02 -6.26 -18.82
N ALA A 46 -20.01 -5.51 -17.71
CA ALA A 46 -21.06 -4.59 -17.32
C ALA A 46 -20.94 -3.18 -17.91
N ASP A 47 -19.99 -2.94 -18.84
CA ASP A 47 -19.69 -1.62 -19.42
C ASP A 47 -19.46 -0.54 -18.34
N ALA A 48 -18.77 -0.91 -17.26
CA ALA A 48 -18.53 -0.01 -16.15
C ALA A 48 -17.68 1.19 -16.59
N ARG A 49 -18.13 2.40 -16.20
CA ARG A 49 -17.49 3.67 -16.59
C ARG A 49 -16.01 3.79 -16.18
N LEU A 50 -15.60 3.10 -15.11
CA LEU A 50 -14.24 3.16 -14.57
C LEU A 50 -13.75 1.76 -14.23
N VAL A 51 -12.72 1.30 -14.95
CA VAL A 51 -11.99 0.08 -14.63
C VAL A 51 -10.50 0.44 -14.57
N VAL A 52 -9.89 0.19 -13.42
CA VAL A 52 -8.49 0.49 -13.10
C VAL A 52 -7.92 -0.66 -12.28
N PRO A 53 -6.59 -0.80 -12.16
CA PRO A 53 -6.01 -1.75 -11.22
C PRO A 53 -6.47 -1.47 -9.79
N PHE A 54 -6.66 -2.54 -9.03
CA PHE A 54 -7.13 -2.48 -7.67
C PHE A 54 -5.97 -2.60 -6.68
N TYR A 55 -6.02 -1.74 -5.67
CA TYR A 55 -5.00 -1.66 -4.64
C TYR A 55 -5.30 -2.67 -3.53
N ILE A 56 -4.25 -3.28 -2.98
CA ILE A 56 -4.38 -4.29 -1.93
C ILE A 56 -4.81 -3.69 -0.59
N ALA A 57 -4.39 -2.44 -0.31
CA ALA A 57 -4.63 -1.78 0.97
C ALA A 57 -6.11 -1.33 1.08
N PRO A 58 -6.90 -1.85 2.04
CA PRO A 58 -8.32 -1.50 2.17
C PRO A 58 -8.59 -0.04 2.54
N SER A 59 -7.57 0.72 2.94
CA SER A 59 -7.62 2.16 3.13
C SER A 59 -7.52 2.95 1.83
N SER A 60 -7.03 2.37 0.74
CA SER A 60 -6.89 3.08 -0.53
C SER A 60 -8.24 3.31 -1.21
N ALA A 61 -8.46 4.50 -1.78
CA ALA A 61 -9.61 4.78 -2.65
C ALA A 61 -9.67 3.85 -3.89
N PHE A 62 -8.53 3.27 -4.28
CA PHE A 62 -8.42 2.30 -5.38
C PHE A 62 -8.58 0.85 -4.93
N CYS A 63 -8.85 0.58 -3.65
CA CYS A 63 -9.28 -0.74 -3.22
C CYS A 63 -10.77 -0.92 -3.55
N TRP A 64 -11.11 -1.94 -4.33
CA TRP A 64 -12.49 -2.13 -4.80
C TRP A 64 -13.50 -2.43 -3.67
N ALA A 65 -13.02 -2.92 -2.52
CA ALA A 65 -13.85 -3.03 -1.33
C ALA A 65 -14.43 -1.67 -0.86
N ARG A 66 -13.83 -0.53 -1.26
CA ARG A 66 -14.34 0.83 -0.98
C ARG A 66 -15.24 1.40 -2.08
N THR A 67 -15.25 0.83 -3.29
CA THR A 67 -16.04 1.33 -4.42
C THR A 67 -17.44 0.71 -4.44
N THR A 68 -18.20 0.91 -3.36
CA THR A 68 -19.52 0.27 -3.14
C THR A 68 -20.54 0.56 -4.24
N TRP A 69 -20.40 1.69 -4.95
CA TRP A 69 -21.23 2.05 -6.09
C TRP A 69 -21.04 1.13 -7.31
N GLN A 70 -19.92 0.37 -7.39
CA GLN A 70 -19.69 -0.65 -8.42
C GLN A 70 -20.17 -2.05 -8.00
N HIS A 71 -20.46 -2.29 -6.71
CA HIS A 71 -20.85 -3.62 -6.24
C HIS A 71 -22.10 -4.18 -6.93
N PRO A 72 -23.13 -3.38 -7.27
CA PRO A 72 -24.28 -3.88 -8.03
C PRO A 72 -23.96 -4.36 -9.45
N LEU A 73 -22.77 -4.07 -9.99
CA LEU A 73 -22.36 -4.46 -11.35
C LEU A 73 -21.71 -5.84 -11.41
N VAL A 74 -21.46 -6.49 -10.28
CA VAL A 74 -20.78 -7.78 -10.21
C VAL A 74 -21.54 -8.77 -9.32
N ALA A 75 -21.16 -10.04 -9.40
CA ALA A 75 -21.78 -11.10 -8.60
C ALA A 75 -21.54 -10.89 -7.08
N PRO A 76 -22.53 -11.17 -6.20
CA PRO A 76 -22.39 -11.02 -4.75
C PRO A 76 -21.22 -11.80 -4.14
N GLU A 77 -20.87 -12.95 -4.72
CA GLU A 77 -19.75 -13.78 -4.30
C GLU A 77 -18.40 -13.05 -4.43
N LEU A 78 -18.28 -12.21 -5.47
CA LEU A 78 -17.08 -11.40 -5.68
C LEU A 78 -16.99 -10.26 -4.67
N VAL A 79 -18.14 -9.64 -4.34
CA VAL A 79 -18.23 -8.67 -3.23
C VAL A 79 -17.79 -9.31 -1.92
N ALA A 80 -18.26 -10.52 -1.62
CA ALA A 80 -17.88 -11.26 -0.42
C ALA A 80 -16.37 -11.53 -0.36
N ARG A 81 -15.73 -11.92 -1.46
CA ARG A 81 -14.27 -12.12 -1.54
C ARG A 81 -13.49 -10.85 -1.21
N TRP A 82 -13.91 -9.69 -1.71
CA TRP A 82 -13.27 -8.41 -1.38
C TRP A 82 -13.46 -8.00 0.08
N MET A 83 -14.62 -8.27 0.67
CA MET A 83 -14.85 -8.02 2.09
C MET A 83 -14.02 -8.95 2.97
N GLN A 84 -13.85 -10.21 2.55
CA GLN A 84 -12.95 -11.14 3.22
C GLN A 84 -11.50 -10.67 3.11
N TRP A 85 -11.05 -10.23 1.93
CA TRP A 85 -9.72 -9.65 1.77
C TRP A 85 -9.47 -8.48 2.72
N LYS A 86 -10.44 -7.55 2.82
CA LYS A 86 -10.38 -6.44 3.77
C LYS A 86 -10.22 -6.91 5.22
N ALA A 87 -10.90 -7.99 5.61
CA ALA A 87 -10.79 -8.57 6.95
C ALA A 87 -9.44 -9.29 7.18
N ASP A 88 -8.90 -9.94 6.15
CA ASP A 88 -7.64 -10.70 6.21
C ASP A 88 -6.39 -9.81 6.14
N TYR A 89 -6.50 -8.62 5.52
CA TYR A 89 -5.35 -7.74 5.26
C TYR A 89 -4.50 -7.38 6.49
N PRO A 90 -5.06 -7.09 7.69
CA PRO A 90 -4.25 -6.86 8.89
C PRO A 90 -3.33 -8.04 9.25
N ALA A 91 -3.76 -9.27 8.99
CA ALA A 91 -2.92 -10.45 9.19
C ALA A 91 -1.77 -10.50 8.17
N VAL A 92 -2.00 -10.07 6.92
CA VAL A 92 -0.94 -9.92 5.91
C VAL A 92 0.10 -8.91 6.37
N LEU A 93 -0.31 -7.72 6.84
CA LEU A 93 0.61 -6.70 7.37
C LEU A 93 1.42 -7.22 8.56
N THR A 94 0.78 -7.95 9.48
CA THR A 94 1.43 -8.49 10.68
C THR A 94 2.61 -9.41 10.34
N ARG A 95 2.47 -10.21 9.27
CA ARG A 95 3.52 -11.11 8.76
C ARG A 95 4.57 -10.40 7.90
N ASN A 96 4.27 -9.21 7.37
CA ASN A 96 5.11 -8.49 6.40
C ASN A 96 5.42 -7.06 6.88
N PRO A 97 6.41 -6.88 7.77
CA PRO A 97 6.73 -5.57 8.36
C PRO A 97 7.13 -4.49 7.36
N ARG A 98 7.75 -4.88 6.23
CA ARG A 98 8.12 -3.96 5.15
C ARG A 98 6.87 -3.41 4.45
N LEU A 99 5.88 -4.26 4.17
CA LEU A 99 4.58 -3.83 3.66
C LEU A 99 3.82 -2.95 4.68
N ASP A 100 3.89 -3.29 5.96
CA ASP A 100 3.26 -2.45 7.00
C ASP A 100 3.91 -1.06 7.10
N LEU A 101 5.25 -1.01 7.07
CA LEU A 101 5.98 0.25 7.02
C LEU A 101 5.63 1.07 5.79
N HIS A 102 5.46 0.44 4.63
CA HIS A 102 5.00 1.10 3.42
C HIS A 102 3.64 1.77 3.62
N ASP A 103 2.65 1.05 4.15
CA ASP A 103 1.32 1.61 4.39
C ASP A 103 1.34 2.73 5.42
N ALA A 104 2.16 2.62 6.47
CA ALA A 104 2.33 3.69 7.45
C ALA A 104 2.98 4.94 6.84
N MET A 105 4.04 4.78 6.03
CA MET A 105 4.70 5.88 5.31
C MET A 105 3.74 6.60 4.36
N ARG A 106 2.88 5.85 3.65
CA ARG A 106 1.83 6.43 2.81
C ARG A 106 0.86 7.28 3.59
N TRP A 107 0.50 6.90 4.82
CA TRP A 107 -0.37 7.72 5.65
C TRP A 107 0.28 9.03 6.09
N CYS A 108 1.60 9.05 6.34
CA CYS A 108 2.34 10.29 6.58
C CYS A 108 2.23 11.24 5.39
N ALA A 109 2.36 10.72 4.16
CA ALA A 109 2.18 11.47 2.92
C ALA A 109 0.75 11.98 2.73
N GLU A 110 -0.21 11.06 2.79
CA GLU A 110 -1.62 11.36 2.56
C GLU A 110 -2.11 12.47 3.50
N THR A 111 -1.72 12.44 4.77
CA THR A 111 -2.15 13.46 5.72
C THR A 111 -1.47 14.83 5.56
N HIS A 112 -0.32 14.89 4.91
CA HIS A 112 0.42 16.13 4.73
C HIS A 112 -0.16 16.95 3.59
N ASP A 113 -0.34 16.33 2.43
CA ASP A 113 -0.69 17.00 1.18
C ASP A 113 -1.49 16.11 0.22
N ALA A 114 -2.08 15.01 0.71
CA ALA A 114 -2.77 13.99 -0.10
C ALA A 114 -1.87 13.34 -1.18
N ALA A 115 -0.55 13.30 -0.94
CA ALA A 115 0.38 12.56 -1.79
C ALA A 115 0.30 11.05 -1.54
N SER A 116 0.57 10.28 -2.60
CA SER A 116 0.55 8.81 -2.54
C SER A 116 1.77 8.20 -1.84
N TRP A 117 2.87 8.95 -1.71
CA TRP A 117 4.14 8.56 -1.09
C TRP A 117 4.92 9.81 -0.64
N PRO A 118 5.75 9.72 0.43
CA PRO A 118 6.51 10.87 0.90
C PRO A 118 7.81 11.13 0.12
N TYR A 119 7.70 11.48 -1.16
CA TYR A 119 8.84 11.73 -2.06
C TYR A 119 9.79 12.84 -1.59
N GLY A 120 11.03 12.49 -1.24
CA GLY A 120 12.08 13.44 -0.84
C GLY A 120 12.12 13.79 0.65
N TRP A 121 11.23 13.19 1.45
CA TRP A 121 11.14 13.38 2.90
C TRP A 121 11.20 12.06 3.66
N GLU A 122 11.49 10.95 2.97
CA GLU A 122 11.66 9.64 3.60
C GLU A 122 12.74 9.67 4.69
N ARG A 123 13.84 10.39 4.45
CA ARG A 123 14.90 10.65 5.44
C ARG A 123 14.37 11.40 6.66
N GLY A 124 13.63 12.49 6.44
CA GLY A 124 13.08 13.29 7.52
C GLY A 124 12.15 12.48 8.42
N ILE A 125 11.29 11.64 7.84
CA ILE A 125 10.42 10.74 8.60
C ILE A 125 11.25 9.71 9.38
N TYR A 126 12.27 9.10 8.76
CA TYR A 126 13.16 8.16 9.45
C TYR A 126 13.82 8.81 10.68
N ASP A 127 14.40 10.01 10.52
CA ASP A 127 15.12 10.71 11.58
C ASP A 127 14.17 11.13 12.72
N TRP A 128 12.95 11.55 12.37
CA TRP A 128 11.90 11.84 13.34
C TRP A 128 11.47 10.61 14.15
N VAL A 129 11.27 9.47 13.49
CA VAL A 129 10.95 8.21 14.16
C VAL A 129 12.11 7.78 15.06
N ALA A 130 13.35 7.92 14.59
CA ALA A 130 14.55 7.56 15.34
C ALA A 130 14.78 8.46 16.57
N SER A 131 14.45 9.76 16.49
CA SER A 131 14.62 10.71 17.60
C SER A 131 13.78 10.36 18.82
N GLY A 132 12.62 9.71 18.61
CA GLY A 132 11.65 9.42 19.67
C GLY A 132 10.86 10.62 20.15
N ASP A 133 11.02 11.77 19.51
CA ASP A 133 10.23 12.97 19.80
C ASP A 133 9.03 13.06 18.86
N PHE A 134 7.87 12.60 19.35
CA PHE A 134 6.61 12.69 18.61
C PHE A 134 6.29 14.13 18.15
N ALA A 135 6.65 15.15 18.93
CA ALA A 135 6.34 16.54 18.62
C ALA A 135 7.21 17.11 17.49
N ALA A 136 8.40 16.55 17.24
CA ALA A 136 9.34 16.99 16.21
C ALA A 136 8.99 16.51 14.78
N ARG A 137 7.71 16.23 14.52
CA ARG A 137 7.23 15.68 13.24
C ARG A 137 7.56 16.63 12.08
N PRO A 138 8.15 16.14 10.96
CA PRO A 138 8.62 16.99 9.87
C PRO A 138 7.52 17.35 8.85
N PHE A 139 6.25 17.06 9.16
CA PHE A 139 5.13 17.24 8.26
C PHE A 139 3.84 17.58 9.02
N SER A 140 2.89 18.16 8.28
CA SER A 140 1.55 18.48 8.79
C SER A 140 0.65 17.24 8.81
N ASP A 141 -0.16 17.07 9.86
CA ASP A 141 -1.11 15.97 9.99
C ASP A 141 -2.54 16.50 9.85
N GLY A 142 -2.90 16.95 8.64
CA GLY A 142 -4.19 17.58 8.35
C GLY A 142 -5.40 16.67 8.58
N MET A 143 -5.23 15.37 8.43
CA MET A 143 -6.27 14.35 8.63
C MET A 143 -6.32 13.81 10.06
N ARG A 144 -5.36 14.19 10.92
CA ARG A 144 -5.25 13.75 12.32
C ARG A 144 -5.10 12.23 12.46
N ILE A 145 -4.32 11.63 11.58
CA ILE A 145 -4.07 10.18 11.53
C ILE A 145 -2.83 9.81 12.35
N VAL A 146 -1.86 10.72 12.45
CA VAL A 146 -0.58 10.45 13.11
C VAL A 146 -0.72 10.72 14.61
N THR A 147 -1.31 9.77 15.31
CA THR A 147 -1.43 9.75 16.78
C THR A 147 -0.16 9.23 17.47
N PRO A 148 -0.02 9.35 18.81
CA PRO A 148 1.08 8.73 19.55
C PRO A 148 1.20 7.22 19.32
N GLU A 149 0.08 6.49 19.24
CA GLU A 149 0.05 5.05 18.97
C GLU A 149 0.56 4.73 17.56
N PHE A 150 0.22 5.57 16.58
CA PHE A 150 0.74 5.46 15.22
C PHE A 150 2.26 5.68 15.20
N PHE A 151 2.76 6.66 15.95
CA PHE A 151 4.20 6.92 16.07
C PHE A 151 4.95 5.76 16.72
N GLU A 152 4.44 5.20 17.81
CA GLU A 152 5.05 4.02 18.45
C GLU A 152 5.04 2.80 17.52
N ARG A 153 3.99 2.63 16.72
CA ARG A 153 3.97 1.61 15.66
C ARG A 153 5.07 1.85 14.63
N LEU A 154 5.26 3.09 14.15
CA LEU A 154 6.35 3.42 13.21
C LEU A 154 7.73 3.12 13.83
N ARG A 155 7.94 3.44 15.10
CA ARG A 155 9.18 3.11 15.82
C ARG A 155 9.41 1.60 15.88
N HIS A 156 8.38 0.84 16.20
CA HIS A 156 8.46 -0.62 16.21
C HIS A 156 8.78 -1.19 14.82
N LEU A 157 8.15 -0.66 13.76
CA LEU A 157 8.40 -1.07 12.38
C LEU A 157 9.82 -0.72 11.93
N GLN A 158 10.31 0.47 12.24
CA GLN A 158 11.69 0.88 11.95
C GLN A 158 12.70 -0.10 12.56
N ALA A 159 12.50 -0.50 13.83
CA ALA A 159 13.35 -1.46 14.50
C ALA A 159 13.25 -2.88 13.91
N LYS A 160 12.05 -3.30 13.49
CA LYS A 160 11.80 -4.65 12.96
C LYS A 160 12.29 -4.85 11.53
N VAL A 161 12.23 -3.81 10.71
CA VAL A 161 12.59 -3.86 9.28
C VAL A 161 14.10 -3.81 9.05
N ASP A 162 14.87 -3.20 9.97
CA ASP A 162 16.33 -2.98 9.85
C ASP A 162 16.74 -2.37 8.49
N GLY A 163 16.24 -1.16 8.25
CA GLY A 163 16.38 -0.44 7.00
C GLY A 163 15.30 0.61 6.85
N TRP A 164 15.10 1.07 5.63
CA TRP A 164 14.03 2.01 5.32
C TRP A 164 13.48 1.83 3.91
N LEU A 165 12.35 2.45 3.64
CA LEU A 165 11.72 2.46 2.33
C LEU A 165 11.96 3.78 1.64
N VAL A 166 12.33 3.73 0.37
CA VAL A 166 12.56 4.90 -0.47
C VAL A 166 11.94 4.70 -1.84
N TRP A 167 11.51 5.79 -2.47
CA TRP A 167 11.27 5.76 -3.90
C TRP A 167 12.60 5.61 -4.65
N SER A 168 12.67 4.66 -5.58
CA SER A 168 13.82 4.50 -6.48
C SER A 168 13.42 4.90 -7.89
N GLU A 169 14.01 5.98 -8.40
CA GLU A 169 13.82 6.43 -9.79
C GLU A 169 14.31 5.37 -10.80
N GLU A 170 15.40 4.66 -10.47
CA GLU A 170 15.94 3.60 -11.32
C GLU A 170 14.97 2.42 -11.43
N ALA A 171 14.36 2.02 -10.32
CA ALA A 171 13.43 0.89 -10.29
C ALA A 171 11.98 1.30 -10.60
N GLY A 172 11.68 2.60 -10.64
CA GLY A 172 10.33 3.14 -10.82
C GLY A 172 9.34 2.75 -9.71
N ARG A 173 9.83 2.41 -8.51
CA ARG A 173 9.01 1.85 -7.42
C ARG A 173 9.63 2.10 -6.04
N VAL A 174 8.83 1.85 -5.00
CA VAL A 174 9.34 1.83 -3.61
C VAL A 174 10.19 0.59 -3.40
N VAL A 175 11.39 0.78 -2.85
CA VAL A 175 12.33 -0.29 -2.53
C VAL A 175 12.76 -0.22 -1.07
N HIS A 176 13.12 -1.37 -0.51
CA HIS A 176 13.75 -1.45 0.80
C HIS A 176 15.26 -1.27 0.68
N VAL A 177 15.82 -0.34 1.45
CA VAL A 177 17.25 -0.11 1.60
C VAL A 177 17.68 -0.64 2.97
N PRO A 178 18.54 -1.67 3.04
CA PRO A 178 19.01 -2.23 4.31
C PRO A 178 19.70 -1.20 5.21
N GLY A 179 19.62 -1.39 6.53
CA GLY A 179 20.05 -0.41 7.53
C GLY A 179 21.45 0.17 7.33
N ASP A 180 22.46 -0.66 7.08
CA ASP A 180 23.83 -0.20 6.87
C ASP A 180 23.98 0.66 5.63
N GLU A 181 23.28 0.31 4.56
CA GLU A 181 23.27 1.10 3.34
C GLU A 181 22.50 2.40 3.53
N TRP A 182 21.34 2.34 4.17
CA TRP A 182 20.51 3.50 4.48
C TRP A 182 21.26 4.55 5.30
N ARG A 183 22.04 4.11 6.31
CA ARG A 183 22.86 4.98 7.16
C ARG A 183 24.04 5.61 6.41
N ARG A 184 24.55 4.98 5.35
CA ARG A 184 25.63 5.53 4.51
C ARG A 184 25.16 6.55 3.48
N ARG A 185 23.87 6.53 3.12
CA ARG A 185 23.25 7.49 2.19
C ARG A 185 23.03 8.83 2.91
N SER A 186 24.09 9.54 3.27
CA SER A 186 24.01 10.91 3.80
C SER A 186 23.70 11.91 2.70
#